data_AF-A0A3N5EU37-F1
#
_entry.id   AF-A0A3N5EU37-F1
#
_cell.length_a   1.000
_cell.length_b   1.000
_cell.length_c   1.000
_cell.angle_alpha   90.00
_cell.angle_beta   90.00
_cell.angle_gamma   90.00
#
_symmetry.space_group_name_H-M   'P 1'
#
loop_
_entity.id
_entity.type
_entity.pdbx_description
1 polymer ?
#
loop_
_entity_poly.entity_id
_entity_poly.type
_entity_poly.pdbx_seq_one_letter_code
_entity_poly.pdbx_strand_id
1 'polypeptide(L)'
;MTGSLKATVALVAFFLCSTVAFADVVLLVSEPFGGFGHMNPTGHAAVYLSGVCAATPTSLRRCEPGELGVVISRYHRIAGYDWIAIPVIPYLYAVDDLTQVPAFADPASVEGLRDAYRRTRLLDLIPDEAVRKRNSRGWVQLVGATFDRRIYAFQFPSTVEQDDYLIRVLNSGKNRRRFNILYRNCADFARTTVNLYYPKAIRRSILADAAIMTPKQAAKSLVSYDRKHPAINLSQCIIPQIPGSKPRSKPVRGDFESLVRSKKYVVPLAVFQPFATGSVAAGYVFGGRFDPKRDAEPLSSPLAVRAAFGPSLAGAGNHTGTNEPTNN
;
A
#
# COMPACT_ATOMS: atom_id res chain seq x y z
N MET A 1 30.86 -15.42 -48.11
CA MET A 1 30.16 -14.20 -47.59
C MET A 1 28.85 -14.56 -46.85
N THR A 2 28.78 -15.69 -46.14
CA THR A 2 27.55 -16.19 -45.48
C THR A 2 27.61 -16.12 -43.94
N GLY A 3 28.79 -15.86 -43.37
CA GLY A 3 28.98 -15.77 -41.91
C GLY A 3 28.54 -14.45 -41.28
N SER A 4 28.66 -13.34 -42.02
CA SER A 4 28.31 -12.01 -41.51
C SER A 4 26.80 -11.83 -41.30
N LEU A 5 25.97 -12.38 -42.21
CA LEU A 5 24.51 -12.26 -42.13
C LEU A 5 23.90 -13.02 -40.93
N LYS A 6 24.48 -14.18 -40.56
CA LYS A 6 24.02 -14.97 -39.41
C LYS A 6 24.36 -14.29 -38.07
N ALA A 7 25.50 -13.63 -37.99
CA ALA A 7 25.91 -12.89 -36.80
C ALA A 7 25.01 -11.65 -36.57
N THR A 8 24.60 -10.96 -37.63
CA THR A 8 23.70 -9.81 -37.52
C THR A 8 22.28 -10.21 -37.09
N VAL A 9 21.75 -11.32 -37.59
CA VAL A 9 20.41 -11.82 -37.20
C VAL A 9 20.40 -12.29 -35.73
N ALA A 10 21.47 -12.92 -35.24
CA ALA A 10 21.60 -13.30 -33.84
C ALA A 10 21.69 -12.09 -32.90
N LEU A 11 22.39 -11.02 -33.30
CA LEU A 11 22.51 -9.79 -32.51
C LEU A 11 21.16 -9.03 -32.43
N VAL A 12 20.39 -9.01 -33.52
CA VAL A 12 19.05 -8.40 -33.57
C VAL A 12 18.04 -9.22 -32.75
N ALA A 13 18.12 -10.56 -32.77
CA ALA A 13 17.30 -11.42 -31.92
C ALA A 13 17.63 -11.28 -30.42
N PHE A 14 18.89 -11.01 -30.08
CA PHE A 14 19.31 -10.74 -28.69
C PHE A 14 18.81 -9.38 -28.17
N PHE A 15 18.69 -8.37 -29.03
CA PHE A 15 18.07 -7.08 -28.69
C PHE A 15 16.53 -7.10 -28.68
N LEU A 16 15.89 -8.07 -29.36
CA LEU A 16 14.44 -8.26 -29.36
C LEU A 16 13.90 -9.04 -28.15
N CYS A 17 14.77 -9.65 -27.34
CA CYS A 17 14.46 -9.95 -25.94
C CYS A 17 14.48 -8.64 -25.14
N SER A 18 13.56 -7.73 -25.46
CA SER A 18 13.22 -6.62 -24.59
C SER A 18 12.92 -7.22 -23.23
N THR A 19 13.77 -6.93 -22.26
CA THR A 19 13.59 -7.36 -20.88
C THR A 19 12.17 -7.01 -20.48
N VAL A 20 11.35 -8.01 -20.18
CA VAL A 20 10.04 -7.78 -19.59
C VAL A 20 10.33 -7.10 -18.27
N ALA A 21 10.20 -5.77 -18.24
CA ALA A 21 10.48 -5.00 -17.04
C ALA A 21 9.38 -5.34 -16.04
N PHE A 22 9.73 -6.13 -15.03
CA PHE A 22 8.84 -6.44 -13.94
C PHE A 22 8.64 -5.19 -13.10
N ALA A 23 7.38 -4.85 -12.88
CA ALA A 23 6.97 -3.88 -11.88
C ALA A 23 6.57 -4.62 -10.60
N ASP A 24 6.34 -3.88 -9.53
CA ASP A 24 5.94 -4.42 -8.25
C ASP A 24 4.60 -3.81 -7.82
N VAL A 25 3.80 -4.66 -7.19
CA VAL A 25 2.58 -4.28 -6.48
C VAL A 25 2.82 -4.50 -5.00
N VAL A 26 2.51 -3.47 -4.21
CA VAL A 26 2.74 -3.51 -2.77
C VAL A 26 1.45 -3.18 -2.03
N LEU A 27 0.97 -4.14 -1.24
CA LEU A 27 -0.09 -3.86 -0.27
C LEU A 27 0.52 -3.14 0.93
N LEU A 28 0.15 -1.87 1.10
CA LEU A 28 0.54 -1.05 2.23
C LEU A 28 -0.51 -1.16 3.33
N VAL A 29 -0.11 -1.64 4.50
CA VAL A 29 -0.97 -1.75 5.69
C VAL A 29 -0.40 -0.91 6.82
N SER A 30 -1.24 -0.09 7.42
CA SER A 30 -0.85 0.80 8.50
C SER A 30 -1.91 0.84 9.58
N GLU A 31 -1.52 1.21 10.79
CA GLU A 31 -2.42 1.24 11.95
C GLU A 31 -3.45 2.39 11.86
N PRO A 32 -4.52 2.40 12.68
CA PRO A 32 -5.51 3.47 12.65
C PRO A 32 -4.90 4.82 13.05
N PHE A 33 -5.31 5.90 12.40
CA PHE A 33 -4.85 7.26 12.67
C PHE A 33 -5.99 8.29 12.74
N GLY A 34 -5.81 9.33 13.54
CA GLY A 34 -6.73 10.47 13.68
C GLY A 34 -8.07 10.14 14.33
N GLY A 35 -9.01 11.09 14.28
CA GLY A 35 -10.35 10.92 14.88
C GLY A 35 -11.16 9.78 14.27
N PHE A 36 -10.92 9.43 13.00
CA PHE A 36 -11.50 8.24 12.38
C PHE A 36 -10.91 6.95 12.97
N GLY A 37 -9.59 6.91 13.23
CA GLY A 37 -8.92 5.81 13.92
C GLY A 37 -9.33 5.63 15.39
N HIS A 38 -9.78 6.70 16.05
CA HIS A 38 -10.31 6.64 17.42
C HIS A 38 -11.68 5.95 17.52
N MET A 39 -12.47 5.98 16.42
CA MET A 39 -13.78 5.32 16.34
C MET A 39 -13.71 3.97 15.60
N ASN A 40 -12.82 3.82 14.62
CA ASN A 40 -12.56 2.56 13.93
C ASN A 40 -11.06 2.17 14.02
N PRO A 41 -10.72 1.19 14.87
CA PRO A 41 -9.33 0.80 15.16
C PRO A 41 -8.67 -0.14 14.12
N THR A 42 -9.26 -0.35 12.95
CA THR A 42 -8.79 -1.36 11.96
C THR A 42 -7.58 -0.97 11.12
N GLY A 43 -7.25 0.31 11.02
CA GLY A 43 -6.11 0.79 10.24
C GLY A 43 -6.45 1.39 8.88
N HIS A 44 -5.43 1.50 8.02
CA HIS A 44 -5.58 1.93 6.64
C HIS A 44 -4.82 0.99 5.71
N ALA A 45 -5.44 0.66 4.57
CA ALA A 45 -4.84 -0.10 3.50
C ALA A 45 -4.73 0.78 2.23
N ALA A 46 -3.63 0.67 1.51
CA ALA A 46 -3.43 1.26 0.20
C ALA A 46 -2.66 0.28 -0.69
N VAL A 47 -2.67 0.50 -1.99
CA VAL A 47 -1.89 -0.29 -2.95
C VAL A 47 -0.92 0.63 -3.65
N TYR A 48 0.36 0.32 -3.54
CA TYR A 48 1.43 0.96 -4.29
C TYR A 48 1.74 0.13 -5.55
N LEU A 49 2.01 0.81 -6.66
CA LEU A 49 2.25 0.25 -7.98
C LEU A 49 3.48 0.94 -8.55
N SER A 50 4.57 0.20 -8.80
CA SER A 50 5.81 0.82 -9.31
C SER A 50 5.80 1.05 -10.83
N GLY A 51 4.99 0.28 -11.58
CA GLY A 51 4.81 0.41 -13.03
C GLY A 51 3.67 1.34 -13.47
N VAL A 52 2.84 1.79 -12.53
CA VAL A 52 1.65 2.62 -12.78
C VAL A 52 1.80 3.97 -12.11
N CYS A 53 1.52 5.04 -12.85
CA CYS A 53 1.65 6.42 -12.41
C CYS A 53 0.31 7.17 -12.50
N ALA A 54 0.17 8.24 -11.72
CA ALA A 54 -0.99 9.12 -11.80
C ALA A 54 -0.88 10.00 -13.06
N ALA A 55 -1.88 9.94 -13.95
CA ALA A 55 -2.07 10.97 -14.96
C ALA A 55 -2.73 12.21 -14.32
N THR A 56 -3.69 11.96 -13.43
CA THR A 56 -4.27 12.93 -12.50
C THR A 56 -4.49 12.22 -11.16
N PRO A 57 -4.88 12.93 -10.08
CA PRO A 57 -5.27 12.27 -8.83
C PRO A 57 -6.43 11.26 -8.97
N THR A 58 -7.09 11.19 -10.13
CA THR A 58 -8.28 10.36 -10.38
C THR A 58 -8.20 9.52 -11.65
N SER A 59 -7.04 9.47 -12.31
CA SER A 59 -6.78 8.66 -13.51
C SER A 59 -5.34 8.15 -13.53
N LEU A 60 -5.17 6.93 -14.04
CA LEU A 60 -3.89 6.24 -14.08
C LEU A 60 -3.32 6.20 -15.51
N ARG A 61 -2.01 6.02 -15.60
CA ARG A 61 -1.27 5.73 -16.84
C ARG A 61 -0.08 4.84 -16.50
N ARG A 62 0.61 4.32 -17.52
CA ARG A 62 1.93 3.72 -17.31
C ARG A 62 2.91 4.78 -16.84
N CYS A 63 3.87 4.37 -16.02
CA CYS A 63 4.99 5.22 -15.66
C CYS A 63 5.93 5.43 -16.85
N GLU A 64 6.47 6.64 -16.93
CA GLU A 64 7.59 6.99 -17.78
C GLU A 64 8.92 6.63 -17.08
N PRO A 65 10.04 6.49 -17.82
CA PRO A 65 11.34 6.25 -17.24
C PRO A 65 11.70 7.27 -16.14
N GLY A 66 12.11 6.78 -14.98
CA GLY A 66 12.51 7.61 -13.83
C GLY A 66 11.36 7.95 -12.86
N GLU A 67 10.11 7.65 -13.20
CA GLU A 67 9.00 7.78 -12.26
C GLU A 67 8.97 6.63 -11.25
N LEU A 68 8.49 6.91 -10.03
CA LEU A 68 8.51 5.97 -8.92
C LEU A 68 7.15 5.33 -8.66
N GLY A 69 6.18 5.48 -9.55
CA GLY A 69 4.86 4.91 -9.38
C GLY A 69 3.94 5.66 -8.44
N VAL A 70 2.83 5.00 -8.10
CA VAL A 70 1.68 5.64 -7.46
C VAL A 70 1.09 4.80 -6.35
N VAL A 71 0.57 5.47 -5.33
CA VAL A 71 -0.25 4.86 -4.28
C VAL A 71 -1.71 5.18 -4.56
N ILE A 72 -2.52 4.13 -4.68
CA ILE A 72 -3.97 4.23 -4.83
C ILE A 72 -4.68 3.72 -3.58
N SER A 73 -5.68 4.47 -3.12
CA SER A 73 -6.57 4.01 -2.07
C SER A 73 -7.94 4.69 -2.13
N ARG A 74 -8.88 4.14 -1.38
CA ARG A 74 -10.22 4.69 -1.16
C ARG A 74 -10.24 5.48 0.14
N TYR A 75 -10.69 6.72 0.06
CA TYR A 75 -10.76 7.65 1.18
C TYR A 75 -12.20 8.09 1.47
N HIS A 76 -12.46 8.45 2.72
CA HIS A 76 -13.77 8.97 3.11
C HIS A 76 -13.88 10.46 2.74
N ARG A 77 -14.81 10.77 1.82
CA ARG A 77 -15.24 12.14 1.45
C ARG A 77 -14.14 13.04 0.86
N ILE A 78 -13.38 12.55 -0.11
CA ILE A 78 -12.45 13.39 -0.90
C ILE A 78 -13.11 13.75 -2.23
N ALA A 79 -13.61 14.99 -2.33
CA ALA A 79 -14.23 15.56 -3.53
C ALA A 79 -15.26 14.67 -4.27
N GLY A 80 -15.90 13.73 -3.56
CA GLY A 80 -16.87 12.79 -4.13
C GLY A 80 -16.27 11.66 -4.97
N TYR A 81 -14.95 11.48 -4.98
CA TYR A 81 -14.27 10.39 -5.67
C TYR A 81 -14.26 9.10 -4.84
N ASP A 82 -14.23 7.97 -5.53
CA ASP A 82 -14.21 6.64 -4.91
C ASP A 82 -12.80 6.21 -4.51
N TRP A 83 -11.81 6.57 -5.33
CA TRP A 83 -10.40 6.33 -5.08
C TRP A 83 -9.58 7.52 -5.58
N ILE A 84 -8.42 7.71 -4.97
CA ILE A 84 -7.44 8.76 -5.29
C ILE A 84 -6.08 8.12 -5.50
N ALA A 85 -5.34 8.65 -6.46
CA ALA A 85 -3.96 8.29 -6.79
C ALA A 85 -3.02 9.42 -6.35
N ILE A 86 -2.02 9.10 -5.53
CA ILE A 86 -0.99 10.05 -5.09
C ILE A 86 0.39 9.44 -5.39
N PRO A 87 1.34 10.17 -5.99
CA PRO A 87 2.70 9.67 -6.19
C PRO A 87 3.32 9.20 -4.87
N VAL A 88 4.16 8.16 -4.92
CA VAL A 88 4.61 7.48 -3.70
C VAL A 88 5.39 8.39 -2.73
N ILE A 89 6.21 9.30 -3.23
CA ILE A 89 7.01 10.22 -2.39
C ILE A 89 6.10 11.17 -1.59
N PRO A 90 5.18 11.94 -2.19
CA PRO A 90 4.29 12.79 -1.41
C PRO A 90 3.29 12.00 -0.57
N TYR A 91 2.85 10.80 -1.01
CA TYR A 91 2.04 9.93 -0.17
C TYR A 91 2.76 9.59 1.14
N LEU A 92 4.05 9.23 1.08
CA LEU A 92 4.83 8.87 2.26
C LEU A 92 5.26 10.08 3.08
N TYR A 93 5.69 11.17 2.44
CA TYR A 93 6.46 12.25 3.09
C TYR A 93 5.93 13.67 2.87
N ALA A 94 4.82 13.84 2.14
CA ALA A 94 4.21 15.14 1.82
C ALA A 94 5.14 16.14 1.09
N VAL A 95 6.20 15.65 0.45
CA VAL A 95 7.15 16.42 -0.36
C VAL A 95 7.25 15.80 -1.75
N ASP A 96 7.72 16.57 -2.73
CA ASP A 96 7.97 16.08 -4.09
C ASP A 96 9.37 15.43 -4.21
N ASP A 97 10.34 15.88 -3.41
CA ASP A 97 11.72 15.39 -3.42
C ASP A 97 12.11 14.73 -2.08
N LEU A 98 12.78 13.58 -2.18
CA LEU A 98 13.35 12.86 -1.04
C LEU A 98 14.38 13.67 -0.24
N THR A 99 15.08 14.63 -0.88
CA THR A 99 16.02 15.52 -0.19
C THR A 99 15.34 16.47 0.79
N GLN A 100 14.03 16.68 0.63
CA GLN A 100 13.21 17.55 1.48
C GLN A 100 12.55 16.79 2.64
N VAL A 101 12.77 15.48 2.74
CA VAL A 101 12.21 14.68 3.84
C VAL A 101 12.91 15.10 5.14
N PRO A 102 12.17 15.60 6.15
CA PRO A 102 12.79 16.04 7.38
C PRO A 102 13.28 14.84 8.20
N ALA A 103 14.46 14.98 8.82
CA ALA A 103 14.98 13.98 9.75
C ALA A 103 14.14 13.88 11.04
N PHE A 104 13.48 14.97 11.42
CA PHE A 104 12.57 15.06 12.56
C PHE A 104 11.38 15.96 12.21
N ALA A 105 10.16 15.57 12.58
CA ALA A 105 8.95 16.34 12.30
C ALA A 105 8.04 16.49 13.53
N ASP A 106 7.69 17.72 13.86
CA ASP A 106 6.68 18.07 14.86
C ASP A 106 5.30 18.29 14.19
N PRO A 107 4.20 18.42 14.96
CA PRO A 107 2.87 18.62 14.40
C PRO A 107 2.75 19.81 13.43
N ALA A 108 3.39 20.95 13.73
CA ALA A 108 3.28 22.17 12.91
C ALA A 108 4.07 22.03 11.61
N SER A 109 5.27 21.45 11.64
CA SER A 109 6.02 21.16 10.40
C SER A 109 5.28 20.16 9.50
N VAL A 110 4.66 19.12 10.07
CA VAL A 110 3.85 18.17 9.29
C VAL A 110 2.63 18.85 8.65
N GLU A 111 1.94 19.73 9.37
CA GLU A 111 0.82 20.50 8.82
C GLU A 111 1.28 21.42 7.68
N GLY A 112 2.40 22.12 7.88
CA GLY A 112 3.00 22.99 6.87
C GLY A 112 3.37 22.24 5.58
N LEU A 113 4.06 21.10 5.68
CA LEU A 113 4.42 20.28 4.51
C LEU A 113 3.19 19.81 3.73
N ARG A 114 2.17 19.33 4.45
CA ARG A 114 0.91 18.87 3.84
C ARG A 114 0.16 20.00 3.16
N ASP A 115 0.06 21.16 3.80
CA ASP A 115 -0.64 22.31 3.22
C ASP A 115 0.12 22.88 2.01
N ALA A 116 1.45 22.92 2.07
CA ALA A 116 2.28 23.33 0.94
C ALA A 116 2.04 22.43 -0.28
N TYR A 117 2.11 21.11 -0.09
CA TYR A 117 1.81 20.16 -1.16
C TYR A 117 0.37 20.30 -1.68
N ARG A 118 -0.60 20.46 -0.76
CA ARG A 118 -2.01 20.64 -1.13
C ARG A 118 -2.20 21.85 -2.04
N ARG A 119 -1.64 23.00 -1.67
CA ARG A 119 -1.79 24.26 -2.41
C ARG A 119 -1.20 24.19 -3.81
N THR A 120 -0.12 23.43 -4.00
CA THR A 120 0.58 23.33 -5.29
C THR A 120 0.05 22.21 -6.18
N ARG A 121 -0.42 21.09 -5.61
CA ARG A 121 -0.75 19.88 -6.37
C ARG A 121 -2.18 19.39 -6.23
N LEU A 122 -2.88 19.76 -5.15
CA LEU A 122 -4.20 19.19 -4.82
C LEU A 122 -5.28 20.24 -4.61
N LEU A 123 -5.07 21.49 -5.02
CA LEU A 123 -6.00 22.58 -4.75
C LEU A 123 -7.37 22.33 -5.40
N ASP A 124 -7.37 21.78 -6.63
CA ASP A 124 -8.59 21.40 -7.35
C ASP A 124 -9.37 20.28 -6.63
N LEU A 125 -8.64 19.40 -5.93
CA LEU A 125 -9.23 18.29 -5.18
C LEU A 125 -9.67 18.71 -3.77
N ILE A 126 -8.91 19.63 -3.14
CA ILE A 126 -9.05 20.03 -1.75
C ILE A 126 -8.91 21.57 -1.67
N PRO A 127 -9.95 22.31 -2.07
CA PRO A 127 -9.93 23.77 -2.01
C PRO A 127 -9.90 24.26 -0.56
N ASP A 128 -9.47 25.50 -0.36
CA ASP A 128 -9.38 26.14 0.96
C ASP A 128 -10.70 26.09 1.73
N GLU A 129 -11.81 26.25 1.01
CA GLU A 129 -13.18 26.10 1.51
C GLU A 129 -13.42 24.75 2.21
N ALA A 130 -12.89 23.66 1.63
CA ALA A 130 -13.10 22.30 2.12
C ALA A 130 -12.28 22.02 3.40
N VAL A 131 -11.11 22.66 3.52
CA VAL A 131 -10.28 22.64 4.73
C VAL A 131 -10.95 23.46 5.84
N ARG A 132 -11.35 24.71 5.54
CA ARG A 132 -11.98 25.64 6.49
C ARG A 132 -13.27 25.08 7.08
N LYS A 133 -14.15 24.53 6.24
CA LYS A 133 -15.41 23.91 6.67
C LYS A 133 -15.21 22.56 7.38
N ARG A 134 -13.96 22.09 7.51
CA ARG A 134 -13.60 20.77 8.04
C ARG A 134 -14.34 19.61 7.35
N ASN A 135 -14.83 19.83 6.13
CA ASN A 135 -15.57 18.85 5.34
C ASN A 135 -14.67 17.73 4.81
N SER A 136 -13.37 18.03 4.69
CA SER A 136 -12.35 17.11 4.18
C SER A 136 -11.29 16.73 5.21
N ARG A 137 -11.59 16.61 6.52
CA ARG A 137 -10.55 16.24 7.53
C ARG A 137 -9.75 14.97 7.18
N GLY A 138 -10.27 14.10 6.31
CA GLY A 138 -9.57 12.92 5.83
C GLY A 138 -8.45 13.18 4.81
N TRP A 139 -8.35 14.38 4.21
CA TRP A 139 -7.38 14.64 3.14
C TRP A 139 -5.93 14.53 3.60
N VAL A 140 -5.66 14.79 4.88
CA VAL A 140 -4.32 14.62 5.46
C VAL A 140 -3.81 13.17 5.38
N GLN A 141 -4.68 12.20 5.09
CA GLN A 141 -4.30 10.79 4.86
C GLN A 141 -3.79 10.54 3.42
N LEU A 142 -3.96 11.51 2.51
CA LEU A 142 -3.46 11.42 1.14
C LEU A 142 -1.94 11.63 1.07
N VAL A 143 -1.37 12.35 2.04
CA VAL A 143 0.02 12.80 2.00
C VAL A 143 0.70 12.72 3.36
N GLY A 144 1.98 12.37 3.37
CA GLY A 144 2.79 12.31 4.59
C GLY A 144 2.40 11.17 5.55
N ALA A 145 1.99 10.01 5.03
CA ALA A 145 1.52 8.88 5.84
C ALA A 145 2.53 8.43 6.91
N THR A 146 3.84 8.57 6.64
CA THR A 146 4.91 8.14 7.56
C THR A 146 5.13 9.08 8.74
N PHE A 147 4.58 10.30 8.74
CA PHE A 147 4.62 11.16 9.93
C PHE A 147 3.71 10.66 11.04
N ASP A 148 2.65 9.95 10.64
CA ASP A 148 1.59 9.52 11.56
C ASP A 148 1.82 8.10 12.08
N ARG A 149 2.45 7.24 11.28
CA ARG A 149 2.55 5.81 11.56
C ARG A 149 3.60 5.11 10.72
N ARG A 150 4.08 3.96 11.20
CA ARG A 150 4.83 3.01 10.37
C ARG A 150 3.90 2.30 9.39
N ILE A 151 4.45 1.83 8.29
CA ILE A 151 3.70 1.13 7.24
C ILE A 151 4.35 -0.23 7.00
N TYR A 152 3.54 -1.27 6.95
CA TYR A 152 3.93 -2.61 6.54
C TYR A 152 3.68 -2.75 5.05
N ALA A 153 4.68 -3.18 4.31
CA ALA A 153 4.64 -3.35 2.87
C ALA A 153 4.75 -4.84 2.54
N PHE A 154 3.79 -5.36 1.78
CA PHE A 154 3.75 -6.73 1.28
C PHE A 154 3.84 -6.66 -0.24
N GLN A 155 5.03 -6.93 -0.79
CA GLN A 155 5.42 -6.69 -2.18
C GLN A 155 5.45 -7.99 -2.96
N PHE A 156 4.96 -7.94 -4.19
CA PHE A 156 5.02 -9.04 -5.15
C PHE A 156 5.17 -8.48 -6.58
N PRO A 157 5.81 -9.22 -7.49
CA PRO A 157 6.03 -8.78 -8.85
C PRO A 157 4.73 -8.78 -9.66
N SER A 158 4.72 -7.96 -10.70
CA SER A 158 3.64 -7.81 -11.66
C SER A 158 4.18 -7.68 -13.08
N THR A 159 3.34 -7.99 -14.06
CA THR A 159 3.66 -7.83 -15.48
C THR A 159 3.01 -6.57 -16.06
N VAL A 160 3.55 -6.11 -17.18
CA VAL A 160 3.02 -4.97 -17.94
C VAL A 160 1.55 -5.18 -18.29
N GLU A 161 1.16 -6.40 -18.67
CA GLU A 161 -0.22 -6.73 -19.04
C GLU A 161 -1.18 -6.65 -17.84
N GLN A 162 -0.71 -7.03 -16.64
CA GLN A 162 -1.49 -6.90 -15.42
C GLN A 162 -1.69 -5.43 -15.03
N ASP A 163 -0.64 -4.61 -15.16
CA ASP A 163 -0.71 -3.16 -14.92
C ASP A 163 -1.64 -2.47 -15.91
N ASP A 164 -1.57 -2.81 -17.20
CA ASP A 164 -2.50 -2.31 -18.22
C ASP A 164 -3.95 -2.69 -17.92
N TYR A 165 -4.16 -3.93 -17.49
CA TYR A 165 -5.47 -4.39 -17.13
C TYR A 165 -6.04 -3.60 -15.95
N LEU A 166 -5.21 -3.37 -14.92
CA LEU A 166 -5.59 -2.51 -13.79
C LEU A 166 -5.96 -1.10 -14.26
N ILE A 167 -5.09 -0.45 -15.05
CA ILE A 167 -5.30 0.90 -15.58
C ILE A 167 -6.63 0.97 -16.33
N ARG A 168 -6.88 0.02 -17.24
CA ARG A 168 -8.12 -0.07 -18.01
C ARG A 168 -9.34 -0.21 -17.11
N VAL A 169 -9.30 -1.11 -16.12
CA VAL A 169 -10.40 -1.34 -15.20
C VAL A 169 -10.71 -0.07 -14.39
N LEU A 170 -9.70 0.57 -13.80
CA LEU A 170 -9.90 1.73 -12.94
C LEU A 170 -10.30 2.99 -13.71
N ASN A 171 -9.71 3.22 -14.89
CA ASN A 171 -10.03 4.39 -15.72
C ASN A 171 -11.36 4.27 -16.48
N SER A 172 -11.85 3.05 -16.73
CA SER A 172 -13.16 2.86 -17.39
C SER A 172 -14.34 3.26 -16.50
N GLY A 173 -14.16 3.28 -15.19
CA GLY A 173 -15.19 3.63 -14.23
C GLY A 173 -15.35 5.14 -14.07
N LYS A 174 -16.54 5.59 -13.66
CA LYS A 174 -16.79 7.01 -13.35
C LYS A 174 -15.95 7.56 -12.18
N ASN A 175 -15.32 6.68 -11.38
CA ASN A 175 -14.65 7.03 -10.11
C ASN A 175 -15.52 7.89 -9.17
N ARG A 176 -16.85 7.70 -9.16
CA ARG A 176 -17.80 8.44 -8.32
C ARG A 176 -18.65 7.46 -7.54
N ARG A 177 -18.36 7.28 -6.25
CA ARG A 177 -19.00 6.24 -5.44
C ARG A 177 -18.88 6.58 -3.94
N ARG A 178 -19.95 6.37 -3.16
CA ARG A 178 -19.95 6.66 -1.71
C ARG A 178 -19.14 5.61 -0.92
N PHE A 179 -18.27 6.09 -0.05
CA PHE A 179 -17.56 5.27 0.94
C PHE A 179 -18.55 4.61 1.91
N ASN A 180 -18.33 3.33 2.24
CA ASN A 180 -19.03 2.66 3.34
C ASN A 180 -18.03 1.86 4.17
N ILE A 181 -18.03 2.08 5.48
CA ILE A 181 -17.05 1.48 6.38
C ILE A 181 -17.07 -0.05 6.44
N LEU A 182 -18.24 -0.67 6.23
CA LEU A 182 -18.43 -2.11 6.37
C LEU A 182 -18.12 -2.90 5.10
N TYR A 183 -18.41 -2.33 3.92
CA TYR A 183 -18.34 -3.06 2.66
C TYR A 183 -17.69 -2.32 1.49
N ARG A 184 -17.34 -1.03 1.67
CA ARG A 184 -16.71 -0.16 0.65
C ARG A 184 -15.72 0.79 1.30
N ASN A 185 -14.73 0.20 1.96
CA ASN A 185 -13.65 0.91 2.65
C ASN A 185 -12.33 0.79 1.88
N CYS A 186 -11.23 1.25 2.49
CA CYS A 186 -9.88 1.18 1.93
C CYS A 186 -9.37 -0.26 1.76
N ALA A 187 -9.69 -1.16 2.69
CA ALA A 187 -9.29 -2.55 2.63
C ALA A 187 -10.11 -3.35 1.61
N ASP A 188 -11.40 -3.03 1.41
CA ASP A 188 -12.18 -3.57 0.30
C ASP A 188 -11.61 -3.15 -1.06
N PHE A 189 -11.18 -1.88 -1.18
CA PHE A 189 -10.51 -1.41 -2.38
C PHE A 189 -9.20 -2.15 -2.61
N ALA A 190 -8.34 -2.25 -1.58
CA ALA A 190 -7.10 -3.00 -1.66
C ALA A 190 -7.33 -4.47 -2.05
N ARG A 191 -8.35 -5.13 -1.48
CA ARG A 191 -8.77 -6.47 -1.90
C ARG A 191 -9.08 -6.51 -3.41
N THR A 192 -9.94 -5.62 -3.88
CA THR A 192 -10.37 -5.64 -5.29
C THR A 192 -9.20 -5.40 -6.22
N THR A 193 -8.31 -4.47 -5.87
CA THR A 193 -7.11 -4.13 -6.65
C THR A 193 -6.13 -5.30 -6.70
N VAL A 194 -5.71 -5.83 -5.56
CA VAL A 194 -4.77 -6.97 -5.50
C VAL A 194 -5.34 -8.20 -6.21
N ASN A 195 -6.65 -8.43 -6.12
CA ASN A 195 -7.30 -9.55 -6.79
C ASN A 195 -7.38 -9.41 -8.33
N LEU A 196 -7.09 -8.24 -8.91
CA LEU A 196 -6.90 -8.10 -10.36
C LEU A 196 -5.58 -8.71 -10.82
N TYR A 197 -4.55 -8.66 -9.97
CA TYR A 197 -3.25 -9.31 -10.21
C TYR A 197 -3.32 -10.81 -9.90
N TYR A 198 -3.81 -11.15 -8.71
CA TYR A 198 -3.91 -12.54 -8.24
C TYR A 198 -5.33 -12.86 -7.75
N PRO A 199 -6.15 -13.54 -8.58
CA PRO A 199 -7.53 -13.84 -8.24
C PRO A 199 -7.67 -14.53 -6.89
N LYS A 200 -8.52 -13.95 -6.03
CA LYS A 200 -8.86 -14.48 -4.70
C LYS A 200 -7.67 -14.54 -3.71
N ALA A 201 -6.59 -13.79 -3.94
CA ALA A 201 -5.48 -13.66 -2.99
C ALA A 201 -5.92 -13.02 -1.66
N ILE A 202 -6.78 -12.00 -1.74
CA ILE A 202 -7.37 -11.35 -0.57
C ILE A 202 -8.84 -11.73 -0.42
N ARG A 203 -9.19 -12.30 0.74
CA ARG A 203 -10.55 -12.76 1.09
C ARG A 203 -10.99 -12.21 2.43
N ARG A 204 -12.29 -11.93 2.54
CA ARG A 204 -12.94 -11.60 3.82
C ARG A 204 -12.91 -12.82 4.73
N SER A 205 -12.78 -12.58 6.03
CA SER A 205 -12.92 -13.62 7.05
C SER A 205 -14.20 -13.38 7.84
N ILE A 206 -15.09 -14.38 7.85
CA ILE A 206 -16.31 -14.33 8.65
C ILE A 206 -15.95 -14.44 10.15
N LEU A 207 -15.04 -15.35 10.48
CA LEU A 207 -14.68 -15.70 11.86
C LEU A 207 -13.73 -14.71 12.54
N ALA A 208 -12.91 -13.97 11.78
CA ALA A 208 -11.89 -13.07 12.35
C ALA A 208 -12.30 -11.59 12.34
N ASP A 209 -13.26 -11.18 11.50
CA ASP A 209 -13.65 -9.77 11.36
C ASP A 209 -15.15 -9.60 10.98
N ALA A 210 -16.02 -10.53 11.35
CA ALA A 210 -17.48 -10.46 11.07
C ALA A 210 -17.82 -10.20 9.57
N ALA A 211 -17.01 -10.73 8.65
CA ALA A 211 -17.07 -10.48 7.21
C ALA A 211 -16.80 -9.03 6.76
N ILE A 212 -16.35 -8.16 7.65
CA ILE A 212 -15.78 -6.85 7.31
C ILE A 212 -14.36 -7.07 6.79
N MET A 213 -14.00 -6.33 5.74
CA MET A 213 -12.63 -6.34 5.25
C MET A 213 -11.80 -5.33 6.05
N THR A 214 -10.78 -5.83 6.75
CA THR A 214 -9.83 -5.02 7.50
C THR A 214 -8.45 -5.02 6.83
N PRO A 215 -7.63 -3.98 7.00
CA PRO A 215 -6.24 -3.97 6.54
C PRO A 215 -5.43 -5.16 7.05
N LYS A 216 -5.65 -5.57 8.32
CA LYS A 216 -4.98 -6.75 8.89
C LYS A 216 -5.38 -8.04 8.17
N GLN A 217 -6.68 -8.21 7.90
CA GLN A 217 -7.17 -9.36 7.16
C GLN A 217 -6.68 -9.38 5.71
N ALA A 218 -6.55 -8.22 5.08
CA ALA A 218 -5.96 -8.10 3.75
C ALA A 218 -4.53 -8.67 3.72
N ALA A 219 -3.66 -8.21 4.63
CA ALA A 219 -2.30 -8.72 4.77
C ALA A 219 -2.25 -10.21 5.12
N LYS A 220 -3.03 -10.65 6.13
CA LYS A 220 -3.09 -12.05 6.55
C LYS A 220 -3.52 -12.98 5.43
N SER A 221 -4.51 -12.56 4.63
CA SER A 221 -4.99 -13.33 3.48
C SER A 221 -3.92 -13.45 2.42
N LEU A 222 -3.22 -12.36 2.11
CA LEU A 222 -2.14 -12.35 1.11
C LEU A 222 -0.98 -13.27 1.53
N VAL A 223 -0.50 -13.16 2.77
CA VAL A 223 0.53 -14.07 3.32
C VAL A 223 0.06 -15.52 3.32
N SER A 224 -1.22 -15.77 3.60
CA SER A 224 -1.77 -17.12 3.55
C SER A 224 -1.93 -17.66 2.13
N TYR A 225 -2.10 -16.78 1.15
CA TYR A 225 -2.20 -17.14 -0.26
C TYR A 225 -0.82 -17.47 -0.83
N ASP A 226 0.20 -16.68 -0.51
CA ASP A 226 1.60 -16.91 -0.88
C ASP A 226 2.13 -18.26 -0.36
N ARG A 227 1.86 -18.61 0.91
CA ARG A 227 2.19 -19.94 1.45
C ARG A 227 1.62 -21.12 0.65
N LYS A 228 0.53 -20.90 -0.09
CA LYS A 228 -0.10 -21.91 -0.97
C LYS A 228 0.31 -21.76 -2.43
N HIS A 229 0.90 -20.62 -2.80
CA HIS A 229 1.32 -20.27 -4.15
C HIS A 229 2.68 -19.56 -4.09
N PRO A 230 3.79 -20.27 -3.77
CA PRO A 230 5.09 -19.64 -3.55
C PRO A 230 5.64 -18.90 -4.77
N ALA A 231 5.12 -19.19 -5.97
CA ALA A 231 5.48 -18.52 -7.22
C ALA A 231 5.16 -17.01 -7.24
N ILE A 232 4.43 -16.49 -6.25
CA ILE A 232 4.16 -15.06 -6.11
C ILE A 232 5.38 -14.31 -5.56
N ASN A 233 6.34 -15.02 -4.94
CA ASN A 233 7.57 -14.43 -4.41
C ASN A 233 7.30 -13.22 -3.50
N LEU A 234 6.37 -13.37 -2.55
CA LEU A 234 5.99 -12.28 -1.66
C LEU A 234 7.17 -11.88 -0.75
N SER A 235 7.53 -10.60 -0.76
CA SER A 235 8.50 -10.00 0.16
C SER A 235 7.80 -9.04 1.13
N GLN A 236 8.40 -8.85 2.31
CA GLN A 236 7.84 -8.01 3.37
C GLN A 236 8.88 -7.01 3.89
N CYS A 237 8.50 -5.74 4.00
CA CYS A 237 9.34 -4.71 4.59
C CYS A 237 8.53 -3.72 5.43
N ILE A 238 9.23 -2.94 6.28
CA ILE A 238 8.62 -1.93 7.13
C ILE A 238 9.16 -0.56 6.75
N ILE A 239 8.27 0.36 6.38
CA ILE A 239 8.58 1.78 6.25
C ILE A 239 8.43 2.42 7.65
N PRO A 240 9.52 2.93 8.24
CA PRO A 240 9.47 3.49 9.59
C PRO A 240 8.66 4.78 9.65
N GLN A 241 8.06 5.04 10.81
CA GLN A 241 7.50 6.35 11.10
C GLN A 241 8.64 7.35 11.31
N ILE A 242 8.59 8.48 10.61
CA ILE A 242 9.57 9.57 10.75
C ILE A 242 9.72 9.94 12.24
N PRO A 243 10.95 10.12 12.75
CA PRO A 243 11.17 10.62 14.10
C PRO A 243 10.45 11.96 14.31
N GLY A 244 9.89 12.17 15.50
CA GLY A 244 9.06 13.35 15.73
C GLY A 244 8.47 13.41 17.12
N SER A 245 7.82 14.53 17.44
CA SER A 245 7.08 14.73 18.70
C SER A 245 5.63 14.22 18.63
N LYS A 246 5.20 13.69 17.48
CA LYS A 246 3.92 13.00 17.33
C LYS A 246 3.95 11.63 18.03
N PRO A 247 2.80 11.13 18.53
CA PRO A 247 2.72 9.80 19.14
C PRO A 247 3.30 8.71 18.24
N ARG A 248 4.06 7.78 18.85
CA ARG A 248 4.66 6.66 18.13
C ARG A 248 3.63 5.61 17.74
N SER A 249 3.94 4.93 16.64
CA SER A 249 3.05 3.94 16.07
C SER A 249 2.81 2.71 16.93
N LYS A 250 1.55 2.28 17.01
CA LYS A 250 1.10 1.06 17.70
C LYS A 250 0.97 -0.12 16.71
N PRO A 251 0.78 -1.36 17.18
CA PRO A 251 0.57 -2.52 16.30
C PRO A 251 -0.77 -2.46 15.54
N VAL A 252 -0.81 -3.00 14.32
CA VAL A 252 -2.05 -3.12 13.53
C VAL A 252 -2.94 -4.23 14.11
N ARG A 253 -4.20 -3.90 14.37
CA ARG A 253 -5.19 -4.81 14.97
C ARG A 253 -6.35 -5.06 14.00
N GLY A 254 -6.91 -6.27 14.07
CA GLY A 254 -8.18 -6.60 13.39
C GLY A 254 -9.38 -6.05 14.14
N ASP A 255 -10.59 -6.26 13.63
CA ASP A 255 -11.82 -5.76 14.25
C ASP A 255 -12.05 -6.41 15.62
N PHE A 256 -12.09 -7.74 15.69
CA PHE A 256 -12.30 -8.44 16.97
C PHE A 256 -11.15 -8.22 17.96
N GLU A 257 -9.90 -8.19 17.51
CA GLU A 257 -8.76 -7.86 18.37
C GLU A 257 -8.90 -6.46 18.99
N SER A 258 -9.41 -5.50 18.22
CA SER A 258 -9.61 -4.15 18.71
C SER A 258 -10.81 -4.03 19.66
N LEU A 259 -11.88 -4.77 19.41
CA LEU A 259 -13.03 -4.87 20.31
C LEU A 259 -12.61 -5.50 21.65
N VAL A 260 -11.85 -6.60 21.63
CA VAL A 260 -11.37 -7.31 22.84
C VAL A 260 -10.35 -6.48 23.61
N ARG A 261 -9.36 -5.87 22.94
CA ARG A 261 -8.26 -5.17 23.63
C ARG A 261 -8.58 -3.73 24.04
N SER A 262 -9.71 -3.17 23.62
CA SER A 262 -10.11 -1.80 23.99
C SER A 262 -11.11 -1.84 25.15
N LYS A 263 -10.68 -1.38 26.34
CA LYS A 263 -11.58 -1.23 27.51
C LYS A 263 -12.84 -0.43 27.19
N LYS A 264 -12.73 0.55 26.29
CA LYS A 264 -13.84 1.40 25.81
C LYS A 264 -14.96 0.61 25.12
N TYR A 265 -14.63 -0.50 24.46
CA TYR A 265 -15.59 -1.30 23.70
C TYR A 265 -15.98 -2.59 24.43
N VAL A 266 -15.01 -3.29 25.03
CA VAL A 266 -15.28 -4.56 25.71
C VAL A 266 -16.11 -4.38 26.98
N VAL A 267 -15.94 -3.28 27.73
CA VAL A 267 -16.67 -3.09 28.99
C VAL A 267 -18.17 -2.84 28.74
N PRO A 268 -18.59 -1.89 27.88
CA PRO A 268 -20.01 -1.75 27.54
C PRO A 268 -20.57 -3.02 26.87
N LEU A 269 -19.81 -3.67 25.98
CA LEU A 269 -20.28 -4.88 25.31
C LEU A 269 -20.48 -6.04 26.30
N ALA A 270 -19.57 -6.21 27.27
CA ALA A 270 -19.68 -7.26 28.29
C ALA A 270 -20.87 -7.03 29.22
N VAL A 271 -21.15 -5.76 29.56
CA VAL A 271 -22.27 -5.37 30.42
C VAL A 271 -23.61 -5.53 29.72
N PHE A 272 -23.75 -5.02 28.50
CA PHE A 272 -25.03 -4.97 27.81
C PHE A 272 -25.30 -6.17 26.88
N GLN A 273 -24.26 -6.87 26.42
CA GLN A 273 -24.32 -7.95 25.43
C GLN A 273 -23.29 -9.06 25.73
N PRO A 274 -23.44 -9.79 26.85
CA PRO A 274 -22.44 -10.76 27.32
C PRO A 274 -22.22 -11.93 26.35
N PHE A 275 -23.28 -12.43 25.70
CA PHE A 275 -23.15 -13.49 24.69
C PHE A 275 -22.37 -13.03 23.46
N ALA A 276 -22.62 -11.81 22.97
CA ALA A 276 -21.87 -11.23 21.86
C ALA A 276 -20.39 -11.04 22.23
N THR A 277 -20.11 -10.62 23.47
CA THR A 277 -18.74 -10.52 24.01
C THR A 277 -18.04 -11.88 24.01
N GLY A 278 -18.73 -12.93 24.46
CA GLY A 278 -18.23 -14.31 24.41
C GLY A 278 -17.88 -14.75 22.99
N SER A 279 -18.75 -14.48 22.00
CA SER A 279 -18.49 -14.79 20.59
C SER A 279 -17.30 -14.02 20.01
N VAL A 280 -17.18 -12.72 20.33
CA VAL A 280 -16.04 -11.87 19.92
C VAL A 280 -14.73 -12.38 20.54
N ALA A 281 -14.74 -12.76 21.82
CA ALA A 281 -13.59 -13.32 22.52
C ALA A 281 -13.18 -14.67 21.93
N ALA A 282 -14.13 -15.57 21.66
CA ALA A 282 -13.88 -16.85 21.00
C ALA A 282 -13.29 -16.64 19.60
N GLY A 283 -13.87 -15.75 18.78
CA GLY A 283 -13.36 -15.40 17.45
C GLY A 283 -11.93 -14.85 17.50
N TYR A 284 -11.58 -14.06 18.52
CA TYR A 284 -10.20 -13.58 18.73
C TYR A 284 -9.22 -14.71 19.11
N VAL A 285 -9.64 -15.66 19.94
CA VAL A 285 -8.80 -16.81 20.35
C VAL A 285 -8.59 -17.78 19.18
N PHE A 286 -9.66 -18.16 18.49
CA PHE A 286 -9.63 -19.17 17.42
C PHE A 286 -9.25 -18.60 16.05
N GLY A 287 -9.38 -17.28 15.84
CA GLY A 287 -9.08 -16.63 14.58
C GLY A 287 -7.58 -16.60 14.22
N GLY A 288 -6.69 -16.94 15.16
CA GLY A 288 -5.25 -16.98 14.96
C GLY A 288 -4.59 -15.60 15.01
N ARG A 289 -3.40 -15.54 15.62
CA ARG A 289 -2.61 -14.30 15.79
C ARG A 289 -1.74 -14.06 14.57
N PHE A 290 -2.12 -13.08 13.74
CA PHE A 290 -1.26 -12.56 12.68
C PHE A 290 -0.50 -11.33 13.17
N ASP A 291 0.82 -11.34 13.04
CA ASP A 291 1.67 -10.18 13.29
C ASP A 291 2.31 -9.74 11.96
N PRO A 292 1.95 -8.56 11.42
CA PRO A 292 2.52 -8.06 10.17
C PRO A 292 4.01 -7.69 10.27
N LYS A 293 4.61 -7.69 11.48
CA LYS A 293 6.05 -7.51 11.66
C LYS A 293 6.86 -8.77 11.39
N ARG A 294 6.20 -9.93 11.45
CA ARG A 294 6.90 -11.21 11.37
C ARG A 294 7.54 -11.31 9.99
N ASP A 295 8.84 -11.52 9.97
CA ASP A 295 9.66 -11.65 8.75
C ASP A 295 9.80 -10.36 7.91
N ALA A 296 9.52 -9.19 8.49
CA ALA A 296 9.61 -7.90 7.79
C ALA A 296 10.82 -7.08 8.25
N GLU A 297 11.71 -6.73 7.32
CA GLU A 297 12.90 -5.93 7.59
C GLU A 297 12.59 -4.42 7.53
N PRO A 298 13.05 -3.61 8.51
CA PRO A 298 12.85 -2.17 8.49
C PRO A 298 13.76 -1.50 7.45
N LEU A 299 13.16 -0.68 6.59
CA LEU A 299 13.90 0.17 5.67
C LEU A 299 14.59 1.29 6.45
N SER A 300 15.89 1.45 6.23
CA SER A 300 16.77 2.30 7.05
C SER A 300 16.64 3.80 6.76
N SER A 301 16.15 4.18 5.57
CA SER A 301 16.07 5.58 5.15
C SER A 301 15.04 5.80 4.03
N PRO A 302 14.64 7.06 3.76
CA PRO A 302 13.85 7.39 2.56
C PRO A 302 14.53 7.00 1.24
N LEU A 303 15.88 6.93 1.21
CA LEU A 303 16.61 6.41 0.06
C LEU A 303 16.48 4.88 -0.06
N ALA A 304 16.48 4.16 1.06
CA ALA A 304 16.20 2.73 1.08
C ALA A 304 14.76 2.42 0.60
N VAL A 305 13.81 3.30 0.91
CA VAL A 305 12.44 3.26 0.35
C VAL A 305 12.45 3.41 -1.16
N ARG A 306 13.22 4.37 -1.72
CA ARG A 306 13.38 4.48 -3.17
C ARG A 306 14.05 3.26 -3.78
N ALA A 307 15.03 2.66 -3.11
CA ALA A 307 15.70 1.46 -3.62
C ALA A 307 14.77 0.23 -3.60
N ALA A 308 13.96 0.07 -2.55
CA ALA A 308 13.00 -1.03 -2.42
C ALA A 308 11.79 -0.91 -3.37
N PHE A 309 11.43 0.32 -3.75
CA PHE A 309 10.26 0.63 -4.58
C PHE A 309 10.64 1.15 -5.98
N GLY A 310 11.92 1.21 -6.33
CA GLY A 310 12.34 1.45 -7.71
C GLY A 310 12.02 0.25 -8.59
N PRO A 311 11.97 0.39 -9.93
CA PRO A 311 11.89 -0.77 -10.81
C PRO A 311 13.02 -1.73 -10.43
N SER A 312 12.65 -2.94 -10.04
CA SER A 312 13.60 -3.97 -9.66
C SER A 312 14.51 -4.21 -10.86
N LEU A 313 15.77 -3.80 -10.76
CA LEU A 313 16.81 -4.17 -11.73
C LEU A 313 17.13 -5.68 -11.66
N ALA A 314 16.38 -6.47 -10.87
CA ALA A 314 16.55 -7.91 -10.68
C ALA A 314 16.15 -8.77 -11.90
N GLY A 315 16.42 -8.27 -13.11
CA GLY A 315 16.57 -9.06 -14.33
C GLY A 315 17.99 -9.01 -14.91
N ALA A 316 18.90 -8.19 -14.36
CA ALA A 316 20.26 -8.06 -14.86
C ALA A 316 21.26 -8.84 -13.99
N GLY A 317 21.56 -10.07 -14.40
CA GLY A 317 22.83 -10.73 -14.13
C GLY A 317 22.94 -11.53 -12.83
N ASN A 318 22.78 -12.86 -12.95
CA ASN A 318 23.59 -13.81 -12.19
C ASN A 318 23.89 -15.03 -13.08
N HIS A 319 24.74 -14.81 -14.08
CA HIS A 319 25.52 -15.86 -14.73
C HIS A 319 26.96 -15.38 -14.82
N THR A 320 27.76 -15.73 -13.81
CA THR A 320 29.23 -15.85 -13.80
C THR A 320 29.59 -16.41 -12.41
N GLY A 321 30.24 -17.54 -12.22
CA GLY A 321 30.89 -18.42 -13.18
C GLY A 321 30.93 -19.86 -12.68
N THR A 322 30.85 -20.77 -13.63
CA THR A 322 31.31 -22.14 -13.48
C THR A 322 32.84 -22.11 -13.42
N ASN A 323 33.39 -22.50 -12.27
CA ASN A 323 34.79 -22.90 -12.17
C ASN A 323 34.98 -24.17 -13.02
N GLU A 324 35.77 -24.08 -14.08
CA GLU A 324 36.38 -25.24 -14.73
C GLU A 324 37.84 -25.34 -14.25
N PRO A 325 38.33 -26.54 -13.89
CA PRO A 325 39.62 -26.71 -13.24
C PRO A 325 40.76 -26.67 -14.25
N THR A 326 41.84 -25.99 -13.88
CA THR A 326 43.14 -26.07 -14.54
C THR A 326 43.68 -27.50 -14.46
N ASN A 327 43.90 -28.12 -15.62
CA ASN A 327 44.78 -29.28 -15.78
C ASN A 327 45.79 -28.97 -16.90
N ASN A 328 47.07 -28.99 -16.51
CA ASN A 328 48.32 -29.04 -17.28
C ASN A 328 48.59 -27.98 -18.35
#